data_AF-A0A3D8H360-F1
#
_entry.id   AF-A0A3D8H360-F1
#
_cell.length_a   1.000
_cell.length_b   1.000
_cell.length_c   1.000
_cell.angle_alpha   90.00
_cell.angle_beta   90.00
_cell.angle_gamma   90.00
#
_symmetry.space_group_name_H-M   'P 1'
#
loop_
_entity.id
_entity.type
_entity.pdbx_description
1 polymer ?
#
loop_
_entity_poly.entity_id
_entity_poly.type
_entity_poly.pdbx_seq_one_letter_code
_entity_poly.pdbx_strand_id
1 'polypeptide(L)'
;MKPLFLIVAYLAAVTLPLLLSAWVGGPPRQFHQELASGFGILAFSMILVEFILSGRFRAISNDVGMDVTMRFHQVMARTALAFALLHPFLYQGTPTGGQRPWDPTRQLTLTTDFSDLATGIVAWLLLTGLVVMAIGRTQLGYRYETWRLLHGLGALLIAVLLLHHTVYAGRYGSQPVMTWVWLVMTGVAVGSLLMVYLVVPWLQKARPWRVTSVVRLTPKQWEVTVTPNGHRGLDYQAGQFAWLNVGQSPFSMKEHPFSISIDGELMDRVFSEQEFRDWVFVMCGPAVMMDVVEDHLIQRGTPAHRILSERFSYD
;
A
#
# COMPACT_ATOMS: atom_id res chain seq x y z
N MET A 1 -7.17 -18.89 -7.58
CA MET A 1 -6.05 -19.45 -6.79
C MET A 1 -5.14 -18.39 -6.19
N LYS A 2 -4.71 -17.36 -6.95
CA LYS A 2 -3.81 -16.32 -6.43
C LYS A 2 -4.36 -15.42 -5.31
N PRO A 3 -5.65 -15.01 -5.28
CA PRO A 3 -6.16 -14.22 -4.16
C PRO A 3 -6.14 -14.97 -2.83
N LEU A 4 -6.50 -16.27 -2.86
CA LEU A 4 -6.41 -17.14 -1.69
C LEU A 4 -4.96 -17.26 -1.19
N PHE A 5 -4.00 -17.39 -2.11
CA PHE A 5 -2.57 -17.41 -1.75
C PHE A 5 -2.15 -16.11 -1.04
N LEU A 6 -2.56 -14.94 -1.55
CA LEU A 6 -2.23 -13.66 -0.92
C LEU A 6 -2.86 -13.51 0.48
N ILE A 7 -4.09 -13.98 0.66
CA ILE A 7 -4.75 -14.01 1.98
C ILE A 7 -3.99 -14.92 2.94
N VAL A 8 -3.64 -16.14 2.51
CA VAL A 8 -2.87 -17.08 3.33
C VAL A 8 -1.49 -16.52 3.67
N ALA A 9 -0.81 -15.89 2.70
CA ALA A 9 0.49 -15.26 2.91
C ALA A 9 0.39 -14.09 3.90
N TYR A 10 -0.65 -13.27 3.82
CA TYR A 10 -0.91 -12.19 4.78
C TYR A 10 -1.14 -12.75 6.19
N LEU A 11 -2.04 -13.72 6.32
CA LEU A 11 -2.34 -14.35 7.61
C LEU A 11 -1.09 -15.00 8.21
N ALA A 12 -0.30 -15.71 7.41
CA ALA A 12 0.96 -16.30 7.84
C ALA A 12 1.95 -15.22 8.31
N ALA A 13 2.15 -14.15 7.52
CA ALA A 13 3.08 -13.07 7.87
C ALA A 13 2.67 -12.34 9.17
N VAL A 14 1.38 -12.09 9.36
CA VAL A 14 0.86 -11.40 10.55
C VAL A 14 0.85 -12.29 11.79
N THR A 15 0.53 -13.58 11.65
CA THR A 15 0.42 -14.50 12.80
C THR A 15 1.73 -15.19 13.16
N LEU A 16 2.72 -15.24 12.27
CA LEU A 16 4.01 -15.89 12.53
C LEU A 16 4.69 -15.36 13.80
N PRO A 17 4.83 -14.04 14.05
CA PRO A 17 5.43 -13.55 15.30
C PRO A 17 4.66 -13.96 16.56
N LEU A 18 3.34 -14.09 16.48
CA LEU A 18 2.50 -14.57 17.59
C LEU A 18 2.76 -16.05 17.89
N LEU A 19 2.79 -16.89 16.84
CA LEU A 19 3.06 -18.32 16.98
C LEU A 19 4.48 -18.57 17.51
N LEU A 20 5.47 -17.84 17.01
CA LEU A 20 6.85 -17.93 17.50
C LEU A 20 6.95 -17.45 18.96
N SER A 21 6.27 -16.36 19.31
CA SER A 21 6.23 -15.86 20.69
C SER A 21 5.66 -16.89 21.68
N ALA A 22 4.62 -17.62 21.27
CA ALA A 22 4.07 -18.71 22.08
C ALA A 22 5.05 -19.88 22.26
N TRP A 23 5.91 -20.12 21.27
CA TRP A 23 6.92 -21.18 21.32
C TRP A 23 8.14 -20.81 22.17
N VAL A 24 8.66 -19.58 22.05
CA VAL A 24 9.89 -19.14 22.76
C VAL A 24 9.62 -18.42 24.08
N GLY A 25 8.37 -18.09 24.37
CA GLY A 25 7.97 -17.15 25.42
C GLY A 25 8.04 -17.64 26.86
N GLY A 26 8.31 -18.93 27.07
CA GLY A 26 8.29 -19.55 28.38
C GLY A 26 6.87 -19.74 28.94
N PRO A 27 6.72 -19.88 30.27
CA PRO A 27 5.42 -20.12 30.88
C PRO A 27 4.42 -18.99 30.61
N PRO A 28 3.15 -19.32 30.34
CA PRO A 28 2.12 -18.33 30.06
C PRO A 28 1.79 -17.50 31.30
N ARG A 29 1.33 -16.27 31.07
CA ARG A 29 0.74 -15.39 32.07
C ARG A 29 -0.77 -15.62 32.15
N GLN A 30 -1.44 -14.81 32.97
CA GLN A 30 -2.89 -14.82 33.02
C GLN A 30 -3.49 -14.47 31.65
N PHE A 31 -4.63 -15.06 31.31
CA PHE A 31 -5.22 -14.98 29.97
C PHE A 31 -5.35 -13.55 29.42
N HIS A 32 -5.78 -12.58 30.23
CA HIS A 32 -5.90 -11.18 29.79
C HIS A 32 -4.54 -10.56 29.40
N GLN A 33 -3.45 -10.94 30.08
CA GLN A 33 -2.09 -10.49 29.78
C GLN A 33 -1.51 -11.17 28.53
N GLU A 34 -1.91 -12.42 28.28
CA GLU A 34 -1.60 -13.11 27.02
C GLU A 34 -2.33 -12.45 25.85
N LEU A 35 -3.61 -12.12 26.03
CA LEU A 35 -4.38 -11.37 25.04
C LEU A 35 -3.78 -9.98 24.78
N ALA A 36 -3.36 -9.28 25.84
CA ALA A 36 -2.64 -8.01 25.73
C ALA A 36 -1.36 -8.14 24.88
N SER A 37 -0.56 -9.16 25.16
CA SER A 37 0.66 -9.45 24.39
C SER A 37 0.34 -9.75 22.93
N GLY A 38 -0.66 -10.60 22.71
CA GLY A 38 -1.10 -10.99 21.38
C GLY A 38 -1.58 -9.81 20.55
N PHE A 39 -2.36 -8.90 21.14
CA PHE A 39 -2.79 -7.67 20.47
C PHE A 39 -1.62 -6.76 20.10
N GLY A 40 -0.66 -6.56 21.01
CA GLY A 40 0.54 -5.76 20.70
C GLY A 40 1.38 -6.37 19.57
N ILE A 41 1.61 -7.68 19.60
CA ILE A 41 2.35 -8.43 18.58
C ILE A 41 1.63 -8.34 17.23
N LEU A 42 0.33 -8.68 17.18
CA LEU A 42 -0.45 -8.64 15.95
C LEU A 42 -0.54 -7.22 15.37
N ALA A 43 -0.74 -6.20 16.22
CA ALA A 43 -0.77 -4.81 15.77
C ALA A 43 0.55 -4.42 15.09
N PHE A 44 1.70 -4.74 15.70
CA PHE A 44 2.98 -4.40 15.11
C PHE A 44 3.24 -5.18 13.81
N SER A 45 2.92 -6.49 13.78
CA SER A 45 3.02 -7.30 12.57
C SER A 45 2.15 -6.77 11.43
N MET A 46 0.90 -6.41 11.70
CA MET A 46 0.01 -5.79 10.71
C MET A 46 0.62 -4.50 10.18
N ILE A 47 1.04 -3.58 11.06
CA ILE A 47 1.65 -2.30 10.68
C ILE A 47 2.85 -2.50 9.75
N LEU A 48 3.72 -3.48 10.02
CA LEU A 48 4.89 -3.77 9.17
C LEU A 48 4.49 -4.31 7.78
N VAL A 49 3.51 -5.21 7.73
CA VAL A 49 3.00 -5.76 6.45
C VAL A 49 2.31 -4.66 5.62
N GLU A 50 1.68 -3.68 6.27
CA GLU A 50 0.98 -2.59 5.58
C GLU A 50 1.86 -1.71 4.68
N PHE A 51 3.18 -1.66 4.92
CA PHE A 51 4.11 -0.97 4.01
C PHE A 51 4.12 -1.58 2.60
N ILE A 52 4.03 -2.91 2.53
CA ILE A 52 4.00 -3.67 1.28
C ILE A 52 2.64 -3.52 0.60
N LEU A 53 1.56 -3.31 1.37
CA LEU A 53 0.20 -3.13 0.87
C LEU A 53 -0.14 -1.68 0.47
N SER A 54 0.88 -0.87 0.20
CA SER A 54 0.74 0.53 -0.27
C SER A 54 0.17 0.69 -1.69
N GLY A 55 -0.17 -0.40 -2.39
CA GLY A 55 -0.66 -0.41 -3.77
C GLY A 55 0.40 -0.16 -4.85
N ARG A 56 1.67 -0.01 -4.46
CA ARG A 56 2.80 0.30 -5.37
C ARG A 56 3.48 -0.94 -5.97
N PHE A 57 3.25 -2.11 -5.38
CA PHE A 57 3.89 -3.35 -5.80
C PHE A 57 3.01 -4.12 -6.79
N ARG A 58 3.42 -4.11 -8.06
CA ARG A 58 2.72 -4.79 -9.17
C ARG A 58 2.45 -6.28 -8.91
N ALA A 59 3.36 -6.96 -8.21
CA ALA A 59 3.22 -8.37 -7.84
C ALA A 59 1.96 -8.65 -7.00
N ILE A 60 1.40 -7.64 -6.33
CA ILE A 60 0.20 -7.73 -5.52
C ILE A 60 -0.98 -7.09 -6.28
N SER A 61 -0.77 -5.88 -6.79
CA SER A 61 -1.87 -5.08 -7.36
C SER A 61 -2.33 -5.54 -8.75
N ASN A 62 -1.51 -6.25 -9.53
CA ASN A 62 -1.92 -6.76 -10.85
C ASN A 62 -3.00 -7.85 -10.75
N ASP A 63 -2.99 -8.66 -9.69
CA ASP A 63 -3.89 -9.81 -9.57
C ASP A 63 -5.18 -9.48 -8.80
N VAL A 64 -5.15 -8.50 -7.89
CA VAL A 64 -6.30 -8.16 -7.01
C VAL A 64 -6.84 -6.75 -7.26
N GLY A 65 -6.08 -5.91 -7.95
CA GLY A 65 -6.41 -4.49 -8.17
C GLY A 65 -5.91 -3.58 -7.05
N MET A 66 -5.52 -2.36 -7.43
CA MET A 66 -5.04 -1.36 -6.47
C MET A 66 -6.12 -0.91 -5.48
N ASP A 67 -7.37 -0.78 -5.94
CA ASP A 67 -8.48 -0.34 -5.08
C ASP A 67 -8.77 -1.35 -3.96
N VAL A 68 -8.77 -2.63 -4.28
CA VAL A 68 -8.96 -3.70 -3.29
C VAL A 68 -7.80 -3.72 -2.31
N THR A 69 -6.56 -3.63 -2.82
CA THR A 69 -5.35 -3.56 -1.97
C THR A 69 -5.42 -2.38 -1.00
N MET A 70 -5.83 -1.20 -1.48
CA MET A 70 -5.95 0.01 -0.65
C MET A 70 -7.09 -0.06 0.35
N ARG A 71 -8.24 -0.65 -0.01
CA ARG A 71 -9.34 -0.91 0.94
C ARG A 71 -8.89 -1.86 2.03
N PHE A 72 -8.19 -2.92 1.67
CA PHE A 72 -7.65 -3.88 2.63
C PHE A 72 -6.64 -3.21 3.58
N HIS A 73 -5.72 -2.39 3.05
CA HIS A 73 -4.79 -1.59 3.84
C HIS A 73 -5.49 -0.73 4.90
N GLN A 74 -6.57 -0.04 4.50
CA GLN A 74 -7.34 0.79 5.44
C GLN A 74 -8.05 -0.03 6.52
N VAL A 75 -8.62 -1.20 6.18
CA VAL A 75 -9.31 -2.06 7.16
C VAL A 75 -8.30 -2.65 8.14
N MET A 76 -7.16 -3.12 7.65
CA MET A 76 -6.10 -3.69 8.49
C MET A 76 -5.42 -2.62 9.36
N ALA A 77 -5.18 -1.41 8.84
CA ALA A 77 -4.65 -0.31 9.65
C ALA A 77 -5.60 0.08 10.81
N ARG A 78 -6.92 0.09 10.57
CA ARG A 78 -7.94 0.32 11.63
C ARG A 78 -7.99 -0.84 12.63
N THR A 79 -7.81 -2.07 12.16
CA THR A 79 -7.76 -3.28 13.01
C THR A 79 -6.51 -3.27 13.89
N ALA A 80 -5.35 -2.95 13.32
CA ALA A 80 -4.09 -2.78 14.05
C ALA A 80 -4.20 -1.66 15.09
N LEU A 81 -4.84 -0.54 14.75
CA LEU A 81 -5.14 0.51 15.73
C LEU A 81 -6.02 -0.03 16.86
N ALA A 82 -7.10 -0.75 16.59
CA ALA A 82 -7.95 -1.30 17.65
C ALA A 82 -7.16 -2.22 18.61
N PHE A 83 -6.31 -3.10 18.07
CA PHE A 83 -5.42 -3.93 18.89
C PHE A 83 -4.41 -3.09 19.69
N ALA A 84 -3.79 -2.09 19.07
CA ALA A 84 -2.87 -1.16 19.72
C ALA A 84 -3.56 -0.21 20.73
N LEU A 85 -4.85 0.06 20.61
CA LEU A 85 -5.58 0.81 21.62
C LEU A 85 -5.90 -0.06 22.82
N LEU A 86 -6.30 -1.31 22.60
CA LEU A 86 -6.77 -2.21 23.64
C LEU A 86 -5.63 -2.85 24.46
N HIS A 87 -4.47 -3.12 23.86
CA HIS A 87 -3.42 -3.90 24.53
C HIS A 87 -2.92 -3.37 25.89
N PRO A 88 -2.77 -2.05 26.17
CA PRO A 88 -2.24 -1.62 27.45
C PRO A 88 -3.28 -1.77 28.57
N PHE A 89 -4.57 -1.61 28.24
CA PHE A 89 -5.67 -1.76 29.20
C PHE A 89 -5.91 -3.22 29.59
N LEU A 90 -5.53 -4.16 28.74
CA LEU A 90 -5.60 -5.59 29.04
C LEU A 90 -4.51 -6.06 30.02
N TYR A 91 -3.64 -5.19 30.51
CA TYR A 91 -2.68 -5.50 31.58
C TYR A 91 -3.14 -5.08 32.99
N GLN A 92 -4.37 -4.59 33.13
CA GLN A 92 -4.94 -4.17 34.42
C GLN A 92 -4.81 -5.24 35.51
N GLY A 93 -4.47 -4.81 36.73
CA GLY A 93 -4.30 -5.70 37.89
C GLY A 93 -2.97 -6.45 37.92
N THR A 94 -2.09 -6.28 36.93
CA THR A 94 -0.74 -6.86 36.95
C THR A 94 0.19 -6.01 37.83
N PRO A 95 0.96 -6.60 38.75
CA PRO A 95 1.99 -5.87 39.49
C PRO A 95 2.97 -5.16 38.55
N THR A 96 3.23 -3.87 38.79
CA THR A 96 4.08 -3.03 37.94
C THR A 96 5.31 -2.53 38.70
N GLY A 97 6.40 -2.21 37.98
CA GLY A 97 7.63 -1.66 38.55
C GLY A 97 8.88 -2.07 37.77
N GLY A 98 10.06 -1.75 38.31
CA GLY A 98 11.33 -2.20 37.74
C GLY A 98 11.59 -3.71 37.93
N GLN A 99 12.73 -4.17 37.42
CA GLN A 99 13.16 -5.57 37.47
C GLN A 99 13.11 -6.15 38.90
N ARG A 100 12.64 -7.41 39.02
CA ARG A 100 12.56 -8.14 40.29
C ARG A 100 13.52 -9.33 40.29
N PRO A 101 14.33 -9.54 41.35
CA PRO A 101 15.23 -10.70 41.43
C PRO A 101 14.50 -12.05 41.35
N TRP A 102 13.26 -12.10 41.85
CA TRP A 102 12.41 -13.29 41.88
C TRP A 102 11.55 -13.47 40.61
N ASP A 103 11.51 -12.48 39.71
CA ASP A 103 10.83 -12.59 38.42
C ASP A 103 11.74 -12.07 37.28
N PRO A 104 12.86 -12.76 37.01
CA PRO A 104 13.82 -12.32 36.01
C PRO A 104 13.24 -12.30 34.59
N THR A 105 12.18 -13.08 34.36
CA THR A 105 11.53 -13.21 33.04
C THR A 105 10.38 -12.23 32.82
N ARG A 106 9.97 -11.47 33.85
CA ARG A 106 8.77 -10.60 33.83
C ARG A 106 7.47 -11.40 33.59
N GLN A 107 7.33 -12.57 34.21
CA GLN A 107 6.14 -13.43 34.09
C GLN A 107 4.98 -12.87 34.90
N LEU A 108 5.30 -12.36 36.08
CA LEU A 108 4.35 -11.91 37.09
C LEU A 108 4.31 -10.39 37.19
N THR A 109 5.32 -9.69 36.67
CA THR A 109 5.39 -8.22 36.69
C THR A 109 5.52 -7.59 35.30
N LEU A 110 5.17 -6.31 35.22
CA LEU A 110 5.39 -5.46 34.04
C LEU A 110 6.36 -4.32 34.37
N THR A 111 7.21 -3.99 33.40
CA THR A 111 8.08 -2.82 33.51
C THR A 111 7.28 -1.52 33.52
N THR A 112 7.72 -0.57 34.34
CA THR A 112 7.29 0.84 34.30
C THR A 112 8.43 1.78 33.93
N ASP A 113 9.55 1.22 33.49
CA ASP A 113 10.72 2.01 33.13
C ASP A 113 10.38 2.94 31.97
N PHE A 114 10.53 4.24 32.21
CA PHE A 114 10.03 5.26 31.28
C PHE A 114 10.72 5.17 29.92
N SER A 115 12.02 4.86 29.87
CA SER A 115 12.75 4.67 28.62
C SER A 115 12.14 3.60 27.72
N ASP A 116 11.69 2.50 28.32
CA ASP A 116 11.18 1.32 27.62
C ASP A 116 9.76 1.60 27.10
N LEU A 117 8.96 2.33 27.90
CA LEU A 117 7.57 2.64 27.59
C LEU A 117 7.38 3.89 26.72
N ALA A 118 8.26 4.89 26.81
CA ALA A 118 8.08 6.18 26.14
C ALA A 118 7.90 6.04 24.63
N THR A 119 8.71 5.18 23.99
CA THR A 119 8.59 4.91 22.55
C THR A 119 7.25 4.27 22.18
N GLY A 120 6.71 3.38 23.03
CA GLY A 120 5.38 2.80 22.86
C GLY A 120 4.27 3.83 23.01
N ILE A 121 4.35 4.71 24.02
CA ILE A 121 3.38 5.80 24.23
C ILE A 121 3.37 6.77 23.06
N VAL A 122 4.54 7.18 22.58
CA VAL A 122 4.65 8.06 21.42
C VAL A 122 4.12 7.36 20.16
N ALA A 123 4.47 6.09 19.93
CA ALA A 123 3.93 5.32 18.80
C ALA A 123 2.40 5.18 18.87
N TRP A 124 1.84 4.98 20.06
CA TRP A 124 0.40 4.88 20.29
C TRP A 124 -0.34 6.17 19.90
N LEU A 125 0.18 7.32 20.34
CA LEU A 125 -0.36 8.64 20.00
C LEU A 125 -0.19 8.93 18.50
N LEU A 126 0.98 8.64 17.94
CA LEU A 126 1.28 8.85 16.52
C LEU A 126 0.42 7.96 15.62
N LEU A 127 0.24 6.68 15.95
CA LEU A 127 -0.61 5.76 15.18
C LEU A 127 -2.06 6.22 15.19
N THR A 128 -2.58 6.61 16.36
CA THR A 128 -3.93 7.17 16.49
C THR A 128 -4.06 8.42 15.63
N GLY A 129 -3.13 9.37 15.74
CA GLY A 129 -3.10 10.59 14.93
C GLY A 129 -2.98 10.30 13.43
N LEU A 130 -2.15 9.33 13.03
CA LEU A 130 -1.94 8.94 11.63
C LEU A 130 -3.23 8.37 11.02
N VAL A 131 -3.93 7.50 11.74
CA VAL A 131 -5.20 6.90 11.26
C VAL A 131 -6.30 7.95 11.18
N VAL A 132 -6.43 8.84 12.19
CA VAL A 132 -7.39 9.95 12.16
C VAL A 132 -7.08 10.90 11.00
N MET A 133 -5.82 11.26 10.80
CA MET A 133 -5.35 12.08 9.67
C MET A 133 -5.61 11.41 8.31
N ALA A 134 -5.50 10.08 8.24
CA ALA A 134 -5.80 9.33 7.02
C ALA A 134 -7.30 9.27 6.71
N ILE A 135 -8.16 9.11 7.73
CA ILE A 135 -9.62 9.13 7.58
C ILE A 135 -10.10 10.53 7.16
N GLY A 136 -9.60 11.57 7.84
CA GLY A 136 -9.96 12.96 7.60
C GLY A 136 -9.21 13.63 6.45
N ARG A 137 -8.52 12.88 5.57
CA ARG A 137 -7.56 13.43 4.59
C ARG A 137 -8.12 14.56 3.72
N THR A 138 -9.41 14.49 3.35
CA THR A 138 -10.07 15.48 2.49
C THR A 138 -10.43 16.77 3.21
N GLN A 139 -10.46 16.76 4.54
CA GLN A 139 -10.83 17.91 5.38
C GLN A 139 -9.60 18.76 5.77
N LEU A 140 -8.38 18.24 5.59
CA LEU A 140 -7.15 18.92 6.02
C LEU A 140 -6.71 20.06 5.10
N GLY A 141 -7.30 20.18 3.91
CA GLY A 141 -6.88 21.18 2.90
C GLY A 141 -5.47 20.96 2.35
N TYR A 142 -4.78 19.87 2.75
CA TYR A 142 -3.44 19.56 2.27
C TYR A 142 -3.45 19.08 0.82
N ARG A 143 -2.38 19.43 0.10
CA ARG A 143 -2.08 18.78 -1.17
C ARG A 143 -1.83 17.29 -0.93
N TYR A 144 -2.25 16.48 -1.89
CA TYR A 144 -2.15 15.02 -1.79
C TYR A 144 -0.70 14.56 -1.57
N GLU A 145 0.27 15.21 -2.21
CA GLU A 145 1.69 14.86 -2.09
C GLU A 145 2.23 15.11 -0.69
N THR A 146 1.82 16.22 -0.06
CA THR A 146 2.17 16.56 1.32
C THR A 146 1.57 15.55 2.29
N TRP A 147 0.28 15.24 2.14
CA TRP A 147 -0.39 14.22 2.95
C TRP A 147 0.32 12.87 2.82
N ARG A 148 0.65 12.46 1.59
CA ARG A 148 1.34 11.19 1.30
C ARG A 148 2.73 11.13 1.93
N LEU A 149 3.49 12.22 1.87
CA LEU A 149 4.81 12.31 2.49
C LEU A 149 4.72 12.22 4.02
N LEU A 150 3.82 13.00 4.63
CA LEU A 150 3.62 12.99 6.08
C LEU A 150 3.14 11.61 6.57
N HIS A 151 2.25 10.97 5.82
CA HIS A 151 1.80 9.61 6.12
C HIS A 151 2.96 8.61 6.08
N GLY A 152 3.78 8.62 5.03
CA GLY A 152 4.92 7.72 4.90
C GLY A 152 6.00 7.93 5.98
N LEU A 153 6.37 9.19 6.25
CA LEU A 153 7.32 9.51 7.32
C LEU A 153 6.79 9.16 8.71
N GLY A 154 5.51 9.43 8.96
CA GLY A 154 4.83 9.07 10.21
C GLY A 154 4.80 7.55 10.42
N ALA A 155 4.44 6.79 9.38
CA ALA A 155 4.45 5.33 9.42
C ALA A 155 5.85 4.77 9.70
N LEU A 156 6.89 5.30 9.05
CA LEU A 156 8.28 4.91 9.28
C LEU A 156 8.72 5.18 10.73
N LEU A 157 8.41 6.36 11.26
CA LEU A 157 8.73 6.71 12.64
C LEU A 157 8.02 5.77 13.63
N ILE A 158 6.73 5.49 13.40
CA ILE A 158 5.96 4.53 14.21
C ILE A 158 6.62 3.15 14.19
N ALA A 159 7.03 2.64 13.02
CA ALA A 159 7.67 1.33 12.92
C ALA A 159 8.97 1.24 13.74
N VAL A 160 9.81 2.28 13.70
CA VAL A 160 11.06 2.33 14.48
C VAL A 160 10.78 2.43 15.99
N LEU A 161 9.81 3.24 16.40
CA LEU A 161 9.42 3.37 17.80
C LEU A 161 8.80 2.07 18.34
N LEU A 162 7.97 1.40 17.54
CA LEU A 162 7.38 0.10 17.89
C LEU A 162 8.44 -0.99 17.98
N LEU A 163 9.44 -1.01 17.10
CA LEU A 163 10.56 -1.93 17.20
C LEU A 163 11.28 -1.76 18.55
N HIS A 164 11.64 -0.53 18.91
CA HIS A 164 12.26 -0.25 20.20
C HIS A 164 11.36 -0.68 21.36
N HIS A 165 10.10 -0.24 21.38
CA HIS A 165 9.16 -0.62 22.44
C HIS A 165 9.01 -2.15 22.60
N THR A 166 8.88 -2.86 21.48
CA THR A 166 8.68 -4.31 21.47
C THR A 166 9.90 -5.07 22.01
N VAL A 167 11.11 -4.62 21.67
CA VAL A 167 12.37 -5.27 22.06
C VAL A 167 12.75 -4.94 23.51
N TYR A 168 12.47 -3.75 24.02
CA TYR A 168 12.89 -3.33 25.36
C TYR A 168 11.81 -3.53 26.43
N ALA A 169 10.54 -3.24 26.12
CA ALA A 169 9.44 -3.39 27.08
C ALA A 169 8.80 -4.79 27.06
N GLY A 170 8.77 -5.46 25.91
CA GLY A 170 8.00 -6.69 25.71
C GLY A 170 8.68 -7.94 26.31
N ARG A 171 7.98 -8.70 27.16
CA ARG A 171 8.44 -10.03 27.64
C ARG A 171 8.72 -10.99 26.48
N TYR A 172 7.75 -11.13 25.58
CA TYR A 172 7.85 -12.02 24.43
C TYR A 172 8.68 -11.42 23.29
N GLY A 173 8.47 -10.12 23.02
CA GLY A 173 9.16 -9.40 21.94
C GLY A 173 10.67 -9.26 22.13
N SER A 174 11.15 -9.26 23.37
CA SER A 174 12.58 -9.15 23.73
C SER A 174 13.37 -10.46 23.59
N GLN A 175 12.70 -11.60 23.36
CA GLN A 175 13.39 -12.87 23.17
C GLN A 175 14.35 -12.78 21.97
N PRO A 176 15.57 -13.33 22.03
CA PRO A 176 16.58 -13.14 20.97
C PRO A 176 16.08 -13.50 19.56
N VAL A 177 15.33 -14.60 19.43
CA VAL A 177 14.71 -15.03 18.16
C VAL A 177 13.69 -13.99 17.68
N MET A 178 12.86 -13.48 18.59
CA MET A 178 11.83 -12.48 18.28
C MET A 178 12.45 -11.15 17.85
N THR A 179 13.51 -10.69 18.51
CA THR A 179 14.25 -9.48 18.11
C THR A 179 14.72 -9.57 16.67
N TRP A 180 15.27 -10.73 16.24
CA TRP A 180 15.65 -10.94 14.84
C TRP A 180 14.44 -10.93 13.90
N VAL A 181 13.33 -11.57 14.28
CA VAL A 181 12.09 -11.53 13.48
C VAL A 181 11.62 -10.09 13.28
N TRP A 182 11.57 -9.28 14.35
CA TRP A 182 11.17 -7.88 14.26
C TRP A 182 12.13 -7.05 13.42
N LEU A 183 13.44 -7.27 13.55
CA LEU A 183 14.45 -6.59 12.73
C LEU A 183 14.30 -6.93 11.25
N VAL A 184 14.08 -8.21 10.90
CA VAL A 184 13.89 -8.63 9.51
C VAL A 184 12.59 -8.05 8.95
N MET A 185 11.46 -8.17 9.67
CA MET A 185 10.19 -7.62 9.20
C MET A 185 10.24 -6.10 9.06
N THR A 186 10.85 -5.39 10.01
CA THR A 186 11.06 -3.94 9.93
C THR A 186 11.99 -3.59 8.77
N GLY A 187 13.07 -4.35 8.57
CA GLY A 187 13.98 -4.18 7.44
C GLY A 187 13.29 -4.36 6.09
N VAL A 188 12.40 -5.34 5.96
CA VAL A 188 11.57 -5.53 4.76
C VAL A 188 10.61 -4.34 4.58
N ALA A 189 9.95 -3.88 5.63
CA ALA A 189 9.04 -2.73 5.58
C ALA A 189 9.77 -1.45 5.11
N VAL A 190 10.91 -1.13 5.74
CA VAL A 190 11.77 0.01 5.37
C VAL A 190 12.34 -0.17 3.96
N GLY A 191 12.82 -1.37 3.64
CA GLY A 191 13.34 -1.72 2.31
C GLY A 191 12.29 -1.53 1.23
N SER A 192 11.01 -1.78 1.52
CA SER A 192 9.91 -1.56 0.58
C SER A 192 9.72 -0.07 0.26
N LEU A 193 9.85 0.84 1.24
CA LEU A 193 9.85 2.29 1.00
C LEU A 193 11.07 2.74 0.21
N LEU A 194 12.27 2.27 0.58
CA LEU A 194 13.49 2.59 -0.14
C LEU A 194 13.42 2.11 -1.58
N MET A 195 12.82 0.95 -1.83
CA MET A 195 12.59 0.44 -3.17
C MET A 195 11.74 1.43 -3.98
N VAL A 196 10.60 1.87 -3.44
CA VAL A 196 9.64 2.75 -4.13
C VAL A 196 10.16 4.18 -4.30
N TYR A 197 10.79 4.75 -3.28
CA TYR A 197 11.15 6.18 -3.26
C TYR A 197 12.61 6.49 -3.60
N LEU A 198 13.50 5.49 -3.60
CA LEU A 198 14.92 5.67 -3.91
C LEU A 198 15.35 4.82 -5.11
N VAL A 199 15.20 3.50 -5.03
CA VAL A 199 15.74 2.56 -6.03
C VAL A 199 15.01 2.68 -7.36
N VAL A 200 13.67 2.62 -7.37
CA VAL A 200 12.87 2.71 -8.60
C VAL A 200 13.10 4.05 -9.33
N PRO A 201 13.01 5.22 -8.67
CA PRO A 201 13.35 6.51 -9.30
C PRO A 201 14.79 6.57 -9.84
N TRP A 202 15.75 5.97 -9.12
CA TRP A 202 17.13 5.92 -9.57
C TRP A 202 17.29 5.09 -10.86
N LEU A 203 16.66 3.92 -10.93
CA LEU A 203 16.63 3.09 -12.14
C LEU A 203 15.90 3.80 -13.31
N GLN A 204 14.84 4.56 -13.01
CA GLN A 204 14.09 5.32 -14.02
C GLN A 204 14.90 6.43 -14.69
N LYS A 205 15.94 6.97 -14.05
CA LYS A 205 16.84 7.95 -14.69
C LYS A 205 17.49 7.44 -15.97
N ALA A 206 17.74 6.13 -16.06
CA ALA A 206 18.32 5.50 -17.25
C ALA A 206 17.29 5.22 -18.36
N ARG A 207 16.00 5.45 -18.11
CA ARG A 207 14.91 5.20 -19.08
C ARG A 207 13.99 6.43 -19.19
N PRO A 208 14.50 7.57 -19.66
CA PRO A 208 13.71 8.79 -19.76
C PRO A 208 12.65 8.69 -20.87
N TRP A 209 11.53 9.35 -20.66
CA TRP A 209 10.48 9.54 -21.67
C TRP A 209 10.45 11.01 -22.11
N ARG A 210 9.98 11.26 -23.32
CA ARG A 210 9.79 12.62 -23.87
C ARG A 210 8.32 12.83 -24.21
N VAL A 211 7.77 13.98 -23.83
CA VAL A 211 6.47 14.43 -24.33
C VAL A 211 6.66 14.89 -25.77
N THR A 212 5.96 14.26 -26.71
CA THR A 212 6.05 14.58 -28.14
C THR A 212 4.85 15.40 -28.62
N SER A 213 3.70 15.26 -27.96
CA SER A 213 2.48 16.01 -28.30
C SER A 213 1.66 16.32 -27.06
N VAL A 214 1.03 17.50 -27.06
CA VAL A 214 0.00 17.90 -26.09
C VAL A 214 -1.13 18.56 -26.87
N VAL A 215 -2.27 17.88 -26.96
CA VAL A 215 -3.44 18.36 -27.72
C VAL A 215 -4.57 18.63 -26.74
N ARG A 216 -5.14 19.82 -26.78
CA ARG A 216 -6.35 20.14 -26.01
C ARG A 216 -7.55 19.57 -26.74
N LEU A 217 -8.21 18.57 -26.15
CA LEU A 217 -9.36 17.89 -26.73
C LEU A 217 -10.67 18.61 -26.38
N THR A 218 -10.78 19.12 -25.15
CA THR A 218 -11.94 19.89 -24.66
C THR A 218 -11.48 21.02 -23.74
N PRO A 219 -12.36 21.93 -23.25
CA PRO A 219 -11.93 22.98 -22.34
C PRO A 219 -11.19 22.49 -21.08
N LYS A 220 -11.41 21.25 -20.62
CA LYS A 220 -10.82 20.67 -19.41
C LYS A 220 -10.07 19.34 -19.64
N GLN A 221 -9.85 18.92 -20.89
CA GLN A 221 -9.17 17.65 -21.19
C GLN A 221 -8.04 17.85 -22.22
N TRP A 222 -6.95 17.14 -21.98
CA TRP A 222 -5.76 17.14 -22.82
C TRP A 222 -5.33 15.72 -23.12
N GLU A 223 -4.99 15.46 -24.37
CA GLU A 223 -4.23 14.29 -24.78
C GLU A 223 -2.74 14.62 -24.65
N VAL A 224 -1.99 13.68 -24.08
CA VAL A 224 -0.54 13.80 -23.93
C VAL A 224 0.10 12.54 -24.51
N THR A 225 0.86 12.70 -25.59
CA THR A 225 1.63 11.60 -26.19
C THR A 225 3.04 11.62 -25.64
N VAL A 226 3.49 10.47 -25.13
CA VAL A 226 4.85 10.27 -24.63
C VAL A 226 5.54 9.16 -25.41
N THR A 227 6.81 9.37 -25.77
CA THR A 227 7.63 8.36 -26.43
C THR A 227 8.88 8.04 -25.60
N PRO A 228 9.37 6.79 -25.66
CA PRO A 228 10.61 6.44 -24.98
C PRO A 228 11.80 7.18 -25.59
N ASN A 229 12.78 7.56 -24.78
CA ASN A 229 14.01 8.21 -25.23
C ASN A 229 15.21 7.29 -24.96
N GLY A 230 15.67 6.57 -25.99
CA GLY A 230 16.83 5.68 -25.91
C GLY A 230 16.55 4.30 -25.29
N HIS A 231 15.28 3.86 -25.25
CA HIS A 231 14.91 2.52 -24.81
C HIS A 231 13.67 2.00 -25.56
N ARG A 232 13.35 0.71 -25.42
CA ARG A 232 12.28 0.01 -26.16
C ARG A 232 10.85 0.48 -25.85
N GLY A 233 10.65 1.34 -24.85
CA GLY A 233 9.32 1.69 -24.36
C GLY A 233 8.74 0.70 -23.34
N LEU A 234 7.41 0.60 -23.31
CA LEU A 234 6.63 -0.16 -22.36
C LEU A 234 5.71 -1.11 -23.14
N ASP A 235 5.78 -2.41 -22.84
CA ASP A 235 4.76 -3.37 -23.26
C ASP A 235 3.60 -3.31 -22.25
N TYR A 236 2.38 -3.07 -22.73
CA TYR A 236 1.19 -2.97 -21.88
C TYR A 236 -0.01 -3.70 -22.50
N GLN A 237 -0.99 -4.00 -21.66
CA GLN A 237 -2.28 -4.57 -22.04
C GLN A 237 -3.38 -3.51 -21.95
N ALA A 238 -4.42 -3.66 -22.76
CA ALA A 238 -5.61 -2.80 -22.68
C ALA A 238 -6.18 -2.78 -21.25
N GLY A 239 -6.59 -1.59 -20.78
CA GLY A 239 -7.08 -1.39 -19.42
C GLY A 239 -6.01 -1.12 -18.36
N GLN A 240 -4.71 -1.17 -18.70
CA GLN A 240 -3.65 -0.76 -17.79
C GLN A 240 -3.52 0.76 -17.71
N PHE A 241 -2.93 1.23 -16.61
CA PHE A 241 -2.61 2.64 -16.36
C PHE A 241 -1.13 2.79 -16.01
N ALA A 242 -0.61 3.99 -16.18
CA ALA A 242 0.75 4.37 -15.81
C ALA A 242 0.73 5.49 -14.79
N TRP A 243 1.70 5.48 -13.87
CA TRP A 243 1.98 6.63 -13.03
C TRP A 243 2.85 7.60 -13.83
N LEU A 244 2.31 8.78 -14.11
CA LEU A 244 3.00 9.81 -14.88
C LEU A 244 3.39 10.98 -13.98
N ASN A 245 4.61 11.46 -14.19
CA ASN A 245 5.13 12.70 -13.64
C ASN A 245 5.80 13.46 -14.79
N VAL A 246 5.33 14.68 -15.06
CA VAL A 246 5.74 15.48 -16.21
C VAL A 246 6.56 16.68 -15.74
N GLY A 247 7.74 16.88 -16.34
CA GLY A 247 8.57 18.05 -16.11
C GLY A 247 9.21 18.12 -14.72
N GLN A 248 9.26 17.02 -13.97
CA GLN A 248 9.96 16.93 -12.68
C GLN A 248 10.93 15.75 -12.67
N SER A 249 11.81 15.72 -11.67
CA SER A 249 12.69 14.58 -11.40
C SER A 249 11.89 13.29 -11.12
N PRO A 250 12.42 12.10 -11.46
CA PRO A 250 11.84 10.81 -11.05
C PRO A 250 11.65 10.67 -9.53
N PHE A 251 12.39 11.43 -8.74
CA PHE A 251 12.27 11.47 -7.26
C PHE A 251 11.11 12.35 -6.76
N SER A 252 10.40 13.04 -7.65
CA SER A 252 9.29 13.90 -7.26
C SER A 252 8.08 13.08 -6.82
N MET A 253 7.37 13.57 -5.81
CA MET A 253 6.14 12.98 -5.29
C MET A 253 4.89 13.36 -6.11
N LYS A 254 5.03 14.25 -7.10
CA LYS A 254 3.95 14.71 -7.99
C LYS A 254 3.73 13.73 -9.14
N GLU A 255 3.24 12.55 -8.80
CA GLU A 255 2.90 11.49 -9.74
C GLU A 255 1.41 11.15 -9.62
N HIS A 256 0.76 10.98 -10.76
CA HIS A 256 -0.66 10.67 -10.81
C HIS A 256 -0.90 9.48 -11.75
N PRO A 257 -1.87 8.61 -11.43
CA PRO A 257 -2.20 7.48 -12.29
C PRO A 257 -3.06 7.98 -13.46
N PHE A 258 -2.68 7.61 -14.68
CA PHE A 258 -3.46 7.83 -15.89
C PHE A 258 -3.64 6.51 -16.62
N SER A 259 -4.88 6.13 -16.90
CA SER A 259 -5.17 5.02 -17.81
C SER A 259 -4.54 5.28 -19.17
N ILE A 260 -3.91 4.27 -19.74
CA ILE A 260 -3.37 4.38 -21.09
C ILE A 260 -4.57 4.45 -22.03
N SER A 261 -4.66 5.54 -22.80
CA SER A 261 -5.76 5.74 -23.74
C SER A 261 -5.73 4.66 -24.83
N ILE A 262 -6.92 4.28 -25.29
CA ILE A 262 -7.09 3.46 -26.48
C ILE A 262 -6.81 4.30 -27.72
N ASP A 263 -6.16 3.69 -28.72
CA ASP A 263 -5.91 4.24 -30.04
C ASP A 263 -6.05 3.14 -31.10
N GLY A 264 -6.00 3.54 -32.38
CA GLY A 264 -6.12 2.59 -33.49
C GLY A 264 -5.01 1.53 -33.50
N GLU A 265 -3.78 1.89 -33.14
CA GLU A 265 -2.67 0.95 -33.09
C GLU A 265 -2.90 -0.15 -32.02
N LEU A 266 -3.39 0.23 -30.83
CA LEU A 266 -3.77 -0.73 -29.81
C LEU A 266 -4.90 -1.64 -30.28
N MET A 267 -5.92 -1.07 -30.93
CA MET A 267 -7.03 -1.86 -31.47
C MET A 267 -6.54 -2.88 -32.50
N ASP A 268 -5.65 -2.47 -33.40
CA ASP A 268 -5.08 -3.33 -34.44
C ASP A 268 -4.20 -4.46 -33.88
N ARG A 269 -3.58 -4.24 -32.71
CA ARG A 269 -2.82 -5.27 -31.99
C ARG A 269 -3.72 -6.25 -31.24
N VAL A 270 -4.91 -5.81 -30.82
CA VAL A 270 -5.80 -6.59 -29.93
C VAL A 270 -6.84 -7.37 -30.72
N PHE A 271 -7.38 -6.81 -31.81
CA PHE A 271 -8.44 -7.42 -32.61
C PHE A 271 -7.94 -7.89 -33.98
N SER A 272 -8.41 -9.06 -34.38
CA SER A 272 -8.25 -9.60 -35.73
C SER A 272 -9.28 -9.01 -36.70
N GLU A 273 -9.01 -9.14 -38.01
CA GLU A 273 -9.95 -8.74 -39.07
C GLU A 273 -11.34 -9.38 -38.92
N GLN A 274 -11.37 -10.63 -38.43
CA GLN A 274 -12.62 -11.33 -38.21
C GLN A 274 -13.40 -10.74 -37.04
N GLU A 275 -12.72 -10.41 -35.93
CA GLU A 275 -13.36 -9.80 -34.76
C GLU A 275 -13.91 -8.41 -35.08
N PHE A 276 -13.17 -7.57 -35.82
CA PHE A 276 -13.70 -6.28 -36.30
C PHE A 276 -15.00 -6.45 -37.11
N ARG A 277 -15.07 -7.47 -37.98
CA ARG A 277 -16.27 -7.71 -38.79
C ARG A 277 -17.43 -8.31 -37.99
N ASP A 278 -17.14 -9.26 -37.11
CA ASP A 278 -18.12 -10.18 -36.57
C ASP A 278 -18.67 -9.77 -35.19
N TRP A 279 -17.90 -9.02 -34.41
CA TRP A 279 -18.27 -8.70 -33.04
C TRP A 279 -19.20 -7.47 -32.94
N VAL A 280 -19.92 -7.42 -31.82
CA VAL A 280 -20.62 -6.20 -31.37
C VAL A 280 -19.71 -5.51 -30.36
N PHE A 281 -19.37 -4.26 -30.63
CA PHE A 281 -18.56 -3.43 -29.75
C PHE A 281 -19.48 -2.57 -28.90
N VAL A 282 -19.40 -2.75 -27.59
CA VAL A 282 -20.12 -1.94 -26.61
C VAL A 282 -19.12 -1.07 -25.88
N MET A 283 -19.33 0.24 -25.94
CA MET A 283 -18.36 1.23 -25.46
C MET A 283 -19.05 2.34 -24.68
N CYS A 284 -18.38 2.82 -23.65
CA CYS A 284 -18.82 3.99 -22.89
C CYS A 284 -17.62 4.86 -22.53
N GLY A 285 -17.78 6.18 -22.55
CA GLY A 285 -16.67 7.07 -22.26
C GLY A 285 -16.89 8.54 -22.64
N PRO A 286 -15.88 9.38 -22.40
CA PRO A 286 -15.89 10.77 -22.86
C PRO A 286 -15.98 10.83 -24.39
N ALA A 287 -16.74 11.80 -24.92
CA ALA A 287 -17.02 11.91 -26.36
C ALA A 287 -15.79 11.74 -27.26
N VAL A 288 -14.68 12.39 -26.94
CA VAL A 288 -13.46 12.34 -27.77
C VAL A 288 -12.83 10.94 -27.82
N MET A 289 -12.84 10.20 -26.71
CA MET A 289 -12.36 8.82 -26.70
C MET A 289 -13.27 7.92 -27.55
N MET A 290 -14.57 8.20 -27.53
CA MET A 290 -15.57 7.46 -28.29
C MET A 290 -15.39 7.70 -29.79
N ASP A 291 -15.16 8.95 -30.21
CA ASP A 291 -14.90 9.29 -31.61
C ASP A 291 -13.70 8.53 -32.16
N VAL A 292 -12.57 8.52 -31.44
CA VAL A 292 -11.35 7.81 -31.86
C VAL A 292 -11.61 6.32 -32.10
N VAL A 293 -12.36 5.68 -31.21
CA VAL A 293 -12.62 4.24 -31.29
C VAL A 293 -13.68 3.93 -32.36
N GLU A 294 -14.76 4.71 -32.44
CA GLU A 294 -15.82 4.53 -33.44
C GLU A 294 -15.27 4.70 -34.86
N ASP A 295 -14.50 5.78 -35.10
CA ASP A 295 -13.91 6.06 -36.41
C ASP A 295 -12.99 4.93 -36.85
N HIS A 296 -12.16 4.41 -35.93
CA HIS A 296 -11.25 3.31 -36.23
C HIS A 296 -12.00 1.99 -36.48
N LEU A 297 -13.04 1.68 -35.69
CA LEU A 297 -13.89 0.51 -35.93
C LEU A 297 -14.54 0.55 -37.32
N ILE A 298 -15.08 1.70 -37.71
CA ILE A 298 -15.69 1.91 -39.02
C ILE A 298 -14.64 1.76 -40.12
N GLN A 299 -13.44 2.34 -39.93
CA GLN A 299 -12.34 2.23 -40.87
C GLN A 299 -11.89 0.77 -41.08
N ARG A 300 -11.94 -0.06 -40.03
CA ARG A 300 -11.66 -1.50 -40.08
C ARG A 300 -12.85 -2.35 -40.57
N GLY A 301 -13.95 -1.73 -40.99
CA GLY A 301 -15.10 -2.40 -41.61
C GLY A 301 -16.14 -2.94 -40.64
N THR A 302 -16.13 -2.47 -39.38
CA THR A 302 -17.17 -2.81 -38.40
C THR A 302 -18.50 -2.17 -38.83
N PRO A 303 -19.59 -2.95 -39.03
CA PRO A 303 -20.89 -2.39 -39.40
C PRO A 303 -21.44 -1.47 -38.31
N ALA A 304 -22.00 -0.31 -38.67
CA ALA A 304 -22.50 0.68 -37.71
C ALA A 304 -23.52 0.13 -36.70
N HIS A 305 -24.39 -0.81 -37.11
CA HIS A 305 -25.37 -1.45 -36.22
C HIS A 305 -24.75 -2.37 -35.15
N ARG A 306 -23.44 -2.63 -35.22
CA ARG A 306 -22.67 -3.41 -34.25
C ARG A 306 -21.82 -2.53 -33.33
N ILE A 307 -21.91 -1.22 -33.45
CA ILE A 307 -21.23 -0.26 -32.59
C ILE A 307 -22.29 0.37 -31.68
N LEU A 308 -22.27 -0.02 -30.40
CA LEU A 308 -23.17 0.49 -29.38
C LEU A 308 -22.39 1.40 -28.44
N SER A 309 -22.65 2.70 -28.51
CA SER A 309 -21.94 3.71 -27.73
C SER A 309 -22.84 4.46 -26.74
N GLU A 310 -22.31 4.66 -25.53
CA GLU A 310 -22.86 5.56 -24.52
C GLU A 310 -21.84 6.66 -24.21
N ARG A 311 -22.19 7.92 -24.48
CA ARG A 311 -21.27 9.05 -24.37
C ARG A 311 -21.55 9.83 -23.09
N PHE A 312 -20.52 10.03 -22.27
CA PHE A 312 -20.61 10.83 -21.06
C PHE A 312 -20.22 12.28 -21.33
N SER A 313 -21.09 13.23 -20.97
CA SER A 313 -20.73 14.65 -20.84
C SER A 313 -20.29 14.92 -19.41
N TYR A 314 -19.07 15.44 -19.26
CA TYR A 314 -18.58 15.93 -17.98
C TYR A 314 -18.62 17.46 -18.05
N ASP A 315 -19.63 18.07 -17.43
CA ASP A 315 -19.79 19.53 -17.36
C ASP A 315 -18.65 20.22 -16.54
#